data_AF-A0A914QSJ6-F1
#
_entry.id   AF-A0A914QSJ6-F1
#
_cell.length_a   1.000
_cell.length_b   1.000
_cell.length_c   1.000
_cell.angle_alpha   90.00
_cell.angle_beta   90.00
_cell.angle_gamma   90.00
#
_symmetry.space_group_name_H-M   'P 1'
#
loop_
_entity.id
_entity.type
_entity.pdbx_description
1 polymer ?
#
loop_
_entity_poly.entity_id
_entity_poly.type
_entity_poly.pdbx_seq_one_letter_code
_entity_poly.pdbx_strand_id
1 'polypeptide(L)'
;MEGCYERQIALNECKKCFIQRDYSNGLRVRFSNEFPLELEGKIEPEVWTSFIDDLNLRYHKADSVTFASVVESSLGFITCNLSRLCVPSVWNRVLKESETFIEERNRAVFIPNNLFIRDPATKGLRVIEVSILDEFVPQPQPTQESSCVTPMLTPRN
;
A
#
# COMPACT_ATOMS: atom_id res chain seq x y z
N MET A 1 -31.46 -21.77 2.80
CA MET A 1 -30.06 -21.92 3.25
C MET A 1 -29.19 -21.35 2.15
N GLU A 2 -28.96 -20.04 2.19
CA GLU A 2 -28.02 -19.37 1.29
C GLU A 2 -26.61 -19.77 1.74
N GLY A 3 -25.94 -20.59 0.93
CA GLY A 3 -24.54 -20.90 1.17
C GLY A 3 -23.73 -19.64 1.02
N CYS A 4 -23.05 -19.22 2.10
CA CYS A 4 -21.96 -18.26 2.03
C CYS A 4 -20.89 -18.85 1.11
N TYR A 5 -20.91 -18.49 -0.16
CA TYR A 5 -19.78 -18.73 -1.04
C TYR A 5 -18.68 -17.79 -0.53
N GLU A 6 -17.57 -18.33 -0.04
CA GLU A 6 -16.34 -17.53 0.08
C GLU A 6 -15.87 -17.28 -1.35
N ARG A 7 -16.19 -16.10 -1.91
CA ARG A 7 -15.69 -15.68 -3.21
C ARG A 7 -14.18 -15.42 -3.04
N GLN A 8 -13.34 -16.37 -3.46
CA GLN A 8 -11.90 -16.16 -3.54
C GLN A 8 -11.60 -15.26 -4.74
N ILE A 9 -11.48 -13.95 -4.49
CA ILE A 9 -11.25 -12.95 -5.54
C ILE A 9 -9.75 -12.81 -5.79
N ALA A 10 -9.35 -12.99 -7.04
CA ALA A 10 -7.97 -12.79 -7.50
C ALA A 10 -7.68 -11.27 -7.62
N LEU A 11 -7.12 -10.67 -6.56
CA LEU A 11 -6.83 -9.22 -6.49
C LEU A 11 -5.89 -8.70 -7.59
N ASN A 12 -5.16 -9.58 -8.27
CA ASN A 12 -4.33 -9.26 -9.43
C ASN A 12 -5.17 -8.97 -10.70
N GLU A 13 -6.39 -9.46 -10.78
CA GLU A 13 -7.30 -9.29 -11.93
C GLU A 13 -8.26 -8.10 -11.73
N CYS A 14 -8.37 -7.59 -10.51
CA CYS A 14 -9.16 -6.40 -10.21
C CYS A 14 -8.52 -5.13 -10.77
N LYS A 15 -9.35 -4.17 -11.19
CA LYS A 15 -8.93 -2.80 -11.48
C LYS A 15 -8.33 -2.18 -10.22
N LYS A 16 -7.24 -1.44 -10.39
CA LYS A 16 -6.49 -0.82 -9.30
C LYS A 16 -6.43 0.68 -9.45
N CYS A 17 -6.71 1.38 -8.37
CA CYS A 17 -6.42 2.79 -8.21
C CYS A 17 -5.16 2.95 -7.35
N PHE A 18 -4.32 3.92 -7.69
CA PHE A 18 -3.07 4.18 -6.98
C PHE A 18 -3.04 5.61 -6.48
N ILE A 19 -2.97 5.77 -5.16
CA ILE A 19 -2.85 7.07 -4.52
C ILE A 19 -1.39 7.30 -4.20
N GLN A 20 -0.83 8.35 -4.81
CA GLN A 20 0.58 8.68 -4.68
C GLN A 20 0.88 9.30 -3.31
N ARG A 21 2.10 9.08 -2.86
CA ARG A 21 2.67 9.80 -1.72
C ARG A 21 2.82 11.28 -2.05
N ASP A 22 2.46 12.14 -1.10
CA ASP A 22 2.71 13.57 -1.15
C ASP A 22 4.13 13.87 -0.64
N TYR A 23 4.96 14.44 -1.51
CA TYR A 23 6.35 14.81 -1.21
C TYR A 23 6.53 16.30 -0.87
N SER A 24 5.44 17.09 -0.82
CA SER A 24 5.50 18.54 -0.61
C SER A 24 6.16 18.91 0.73
N ASN A 25 6.04 18.06 1.74
CA ASN A 25 6.64 18.25 3.07
C ASN A 25 7.97 17.47 3.26
N GLY A 26 8.66 17.13 2.16
CA GLY A 26 9.95 16.45 2.18
C GLY A 26 9.85 14.94 2.37
N LEU A 27 10.71 14.37 3.22
CA LEU A 27 10.88 12.91 3.37
C LEU A 27 9.88 12.24 4.32
N ARG A 28 8.94 12.99 4.91
CA ARG A 28 7.92 12.45 5.84
C ARG A 28 6.89 11.61 5.10
N VAL A 29 6.38 10.55 5.72
CA VAL A 29 5.39 9.66 5.08
C VAL A 29 4.02 10.33 5.14
N ARG A 30 3.50 10.71 3.97
CA ARG A 30 2.19 11.35 3.81
C ARG A 30 1.60 10.97 2.46
N PHE A 31 0.31 10.68 2.42
CA PHE A 31 -0.42 10.41 1.18
C PHE A 31 -1.26 11.61 0.76
N SER A 32 -1.45 11.77 -0.55
CA SER A 32 -2.36 12.78 -1.10
C SER A 32 -3.78 12.54 -0.61
N ASN A 33 -4.49 13.62 -0.27
CA ASN A 33 -5.90 13.61 0.10
C ASN A 33 -6.84 13.85 -1.09
N GLU A 34 -6.29 13.91 -2.31
CA GLU A 34 -7.07 13.98 -3.53
C GLU A 34 -7.98 12.76 -3.65
N PHE A 35 -9.27 12.99 -3.89
CA PHE A 35 -10.24 11.92 -4.06
C PHE A 35 -10.11 11.33 -5.47
N PRO A 36 -9.79 10.03 -5.61
CA PRO A 36 -9.64 9.41 -6.91
C PRO A 36 -10.99 9.24 -7.61
N LEU A 37 -11.04 9.63 -8.90
CA LEU A 37 -12.25 9.52 -9.73
C LEU A 37 -12.73 8.07 -9.87
N GLU A 38 -11.84 7.08 -9.77
CA GLU A 38 -12.21 5.66 -9.85
C GLU A 38 -13.01 5.17 -8.63
N LEU A 39 -13.02 5.92 -7.52
CA LEU A 39 -13.80 5.61 -6.33
C LEU A 39 -15.13 6.39 -6.27
N GLU A 40 -15.39 7.25 -7.26
CA GLU A 40 -16.63 8.02 -7.34
C GLU A 40 -17.84 7.08 -7.44
N GLY A 41 -18.83 7.31 -6.58
CA GLY A 41 -20.03 6.47 -6.49
C GLY A 41 -19.85 5.13 -5.76
N LYS A 42 -18.63 4.76 -5.33
CA LYS A 42 -18.37 3.55 -4.51
C LYS A 42 -18.19 3.85 -3.02
N ILE A 43 -17.63 5.01 -2.69
CA ILE A 43 -17.45 5.45 -1.30
C ILE A 43 -17.68 6.95 -1.19
N GLU A 44 -18.16 7.39 -0.04
CA GLU A 44 -18.33 8.80 0.27
C GLU A 44 -16.95 9.51 0.38
N PRO A 45 -16.76 10.68 -0.27
CA PRO A 45 -15.49 11.41 -0.23
C PRO A 45 -15.04 11.79 1.18
N GLU A 46 -15.98 12.04 2.09
CA GLU A 46 -15.70 12.38 3.50
C GLU A 46 -15.05 11.19 4.24
N VAL A 47 -15.56 9.98 4.00
CA VAL A 47 -15.03 8.75 4.60
C VAL A 47 -13.62 8.46 4.08
N TRP A 48 -13.39 8.68 2.79
CA TRP A 48 -12.06 8.54 2.19
C TRP A 48 -11.06 9.54 2.78
N THR A 49 -11.43 10.82 2.85
CA THR A 49 -10.58 11.89 3.37
C THR A 49 -10.23 11.64 4.83
N SER A 50 -11.22 11.27 5.65
CA SER A 50 -11.04 10.90 7.05
C SER A 50 -10.08 9.71 7.22
N PHE A 51 -10.22 8.68 6.38
CA PHE A 51 -9.31 7.54 6.38
C PHE A 51 -7.85 7.95 6.07
N ILE A 52 -7.64 8.78 5.05
CA ILE A 52 -6.31 9.26 4.66
C ILE A 52 -5.70 10.15 5.75
N ASP A 53 -6.49 11.02 6.38
CA ASP A 53 -6.04 11.88 7.46
C ASP A 53 -5.66 11.08 8.72
N ASP A 54 -6.47 10.09 9.11
CA ASP A 54 -6.16 9.16 10.19
C ASP A 54 -4.86 8.39 9.92
N LEU A 55 -4.68 7.91 8.69
CA LEU A 55 -3.50 7.18 8.27
C LEU A 55 -2.24 8.07 8.29
N ASN A 56 -2.34 9.28 7.74
CA ASN A 56 -1.28 10.28 7.77
C ASN A 56 -0.91 10.68 9.21
N LEU A 57 -1.88 10.82 10.11
CA LEU A 57 -1.66 11.13 11.52
C LEU A 57 -0.85 10.02 12.22
N ARG A 58 -1.13 8.75 11.92
CA ARG A 58 -0.38 7.60 12.46
C ARG A 58 1.07 7.61 12.01
N TYR A 59 1.32 7.81 10.72
CA TYR A 59 2.68 7.94 10.19
C TYR A 59 3.43 9.16 10.73
N HIS A 60 2.75 10.30 10.87
CA HIS A 60 3.33 11.50 11.48
C HIS A 60 3.75 11.26 12.94
N LYS A 61 2.92 10.56 13.71
CA LYS A 61 3.26 10.18 15.09
C LYS A 61 4.52 9.31 15.11
N ALA A 62 4.66 8.35 14.20
CA ALA A 62 5.84 7.50 14.09
C ALA A 62 7.13 8.31 13.86
N ASP A 63 7.08 9.27 12.93
CA ASP A 63 8.22 10.14 12.62
C ASP A 63 8.63 10.99 13.82
N SER A 64 7.66 11.59 14.52
CA SER A 64 7.93 12.45 15.69
C SER A 64 8.57 11.68 16.86
N VAL A 65 8.08 10.48 17.16
CA VAL A 65 8.64 9.64 18.24
C VAL A 65 10.03 9.14 17.84
N THR A 66 10.23 8.76 16.58
CA THR A 66 11.54 8.30 16.10
C THR A 66 12.59 9.39 16.19
N PHE A 67 12.27 10.63 15.80
CA PHE A 67 13.22 11.74 15.91
C PHE A 67 13.61 12.04 17.37
N ALA A 68 12.63 12.05 18.28
CA ALA A 68 12.89 12.22 19.71
C ALA A 68 13.76 11.07 20.26
N SER A 69 13.40 9.83 19.95
CA SER A 69 14.15 8.64 20.36
C SER A 69 15.56 8.61 19.77
N VAL A 70 15.79 9.11 18.55
CA VAL A 70 17.13 9.22 17.95
C VAL A 70 17.97 10.24 18.69
N VAL A 71 17.43 11.42 19.02
CA VAL A 71 18.16 12.45 19.79
C VAL A 71 18.51 11.94 21.19
N GLU A 72 17.56 11.33 21.89
CA GLU A 72 17.80 10.65 23.18
C GLU A 72 18.82 9.52 23.03
N SER A 73 18.74 8.75 21.94
CA SER A 73 19.67 7.66 21.66
C SER A 73 21.06 8.16 21.33
N SER A 74 21.24 9.29 20.64
CA SER A 74 22.57 9.89 20.41
C SER A 74 23.22 10.37 21.71
N LEU A 75 22.42 10.90 22.65
CA LEU A 75 22.89 11.24 24.00
C LEU A 75 23.25 9.96 24.79
N GLY A 76 22.50 8.88 24.59
CA GLY A 76 22.76 7.56 25.15
C GLY A 76 23.93 6.79 24.48
N PHE A 77 24.21 7.03 23.21
CA PHE A 77 25.28 6.41 22.42
C PHE A 77 26.65 6.93 22.85
N ILE A 78 26.71 8.21 23.22
CA ILE A 78 27.89 8.80 23.88
C ILE A 78 28.16 8.12 25.24
N THR A 79 27.12 7.58 25.90
CA THR A 79 27.20 7.08 27.29
C THR A 79 27.28 5.55 27.42
N CYS A 80 26.71 4.74 26.51
CA CYS A 80 26.70 3.27 26.62
C CYS A 80 26.44 2.61 25.26
N ASN A 81 27.42 2.71 24.35
CA ASN A 81 27.42 2.05 23.05
C ASN A 81 26.98 0.57 23.15
N LEU A 82 26.05 0.16 22.26
CA LEU A 82 25.87 -1.22 21.79
C LEU A 82 24.84 -2.15 22.44
N SER A 83 24.27 -1.92 23.63
CA SER A 83 23.32 -2.89 24.21
C SER A 83 21.89 -2.86 23.66
N ARG A 84 21.50 -1.80 22.92
CA ARG A 84 20.10 -1.50 22.53
C ARG A 84 19.68 -1.85 21.09
N LEU A 85 20.54 -2.48 20.28
CA LEU A 85 20.21 -2.85 18.90
C LEU A 85 19.19 -4.01 18.76
N CYS A 86 18.75 -4.60 19.87
CA CYS A 86 17.86 -5.77 19.89
C CYS A 86 16.37 -5.44 20.13
N VAL A 87 15.99 -4.18 20.33
CA VAL A 87 14.58 -3.79 20.48
C VAL A 87 14.03 -3.40 19.11
N PRO A 88 12.90 -3.98 18.64
CA PRO A 88 12.29 -3.55 17.39
C PRO A 88 12.04 -2.05 17.43
N SER A 89 12.43 -1.36 16.36
CA SER A 89 12.30 0.09 16.27
C SER A 89 10.84 0.51 16.48
N VAL A 90 10.63 1.67 17.11
CA VAL A 90 9.30 2.26 17.30
C VAL A 90 8.53 2.31 15.97
N TRP A 91 9.24 2.55 14.88
CA TRP A 91 8.73 2.49 13.51
C TRP A 91 8.02 1.19 13.18
N ASN A 92 8.63 0.03 13.47
CA ASN A 92 8.03 -1.28 13.21
C ASN A 92 6.71 -1.48 13.97
N ARG A 93 6.60 -0.93 15.18
CA ARG A 93 5.34 -0.97 15.93
C ARG A 93 4.25 -0.16 15.23
N VAL A 94 4.58 1.05 14.76
CA VAL A 94 3.59 1.89 14.07
C VAL A 94 3.19 1.32 12.71
N LEU A 95 4.12 0.67 11.99
CA LEU A 95 3.78 -0.06 10.76
C LEU A 95 2.74 -1.14 11.05
N LYS A 96 2.95 -1.95 12.09
CA LYS A 96 2.01 -3.00 12.49
C LYS A 96 0.66 -2.44 12.95
N GLU A 97 0.66 -1.35 13.71
CA GLU A 97 -0.58 -0.66 14.11
C GLU A 97 -1.35 -0.12 12.89
N SER A 98 -0.63 0.35 11.87
CA SER A 98 -1.24 0.87 10.63
C SER A 98 -1.81 -0.26 9.77
N GLU A 99 -1.12 -1.40 9.70
CA GLU A 99 -1.61 -2.63 9.05
C GLU A 99 -2.94 -3.07 9.68
N THR A 100 -2.99 -3.20 11.01
CA THR A 100 -4.23 -3.57 11.72
C THR A 100 -5.35 -2.55 11.49
N PHE A 101 -5.04 -1.24 11.52
CA PHE A 101 -6.03 -0.20 11.22
C PHE A 101 -6.61 -0.32 9.80
N ILE A 102 -5.77 -0.60 8.80
CA ILE A 102 -6.20 -0.79 7.41
C ILE A 102 -7.07 -2.05 7.30
N GLU A 103 -6.70 -3.14 7.96
CA GLU A 103 -7.52 -4.37 7.97
C GLU A 103 -8.90 -4.16 8.60
N GLU A 104 -8.96 -3.44 9.72
CA GLU A 104 -10.22 -3.09 10.39
C GLU A 104 -11.11 -2.22 9.49
N ARG A 105 -10.54 -1.17 8.88
CA ARG A 105 -11.28 -0.31 7.95
C ARG A 105 -11.69 -1.05 6.69
N ASN A 106 -10.86 -1.97 6.19
CA ASN A 106 -11.22 -2.83 5.08
C ASN A 106 -12.45 -3.67 5.40
N ARG A 107 -12.48 -4.33 6.57
CA ARG A 107 -13.62 -5.14 6.99
C ARG A 107 -14.87 -4.32 7.23
N ALA A 108 -14.74 -3.14 7.84
CA ALA A 108 -15.88 -2.33 8.25
C ALA A 108 -16.50 -1.52 7.11
N VAL A 109 -15.67 -1.00 6.19
CA VAL A 109 -16.10 0.00 5.19
C VAL A 109 -15.76 -0.43 3.77
N PHE A 110 -14.52 -0.81 3.47
CA PHE A 110 -14.11 -0.99 2.07
C PHE A 110 -14.64 -2.28 1.44
N ILE A 111 -14.53 -3.43 2.11
CA ILE A 111 -15.00 -4.72 1.59
C ILE A 111 -16.52 -4.70 1.32
N PRO A 112 -17.39 -4.16 2.20
CA PRO A 112 -18.80 -3.98 1.90
C PRO A 112 -19.10 -3.13 0.66
N ASN A 113 -18.21 -2.19 0.33
CA ASN A 113 -18.29 -1.33 -0.85
C ASN A 113 -17.51 -1.89 -2.06
N ASN A 114 -17.15 -3.18 -2.05
CA ASN A 114 -16.36 -3.85 -3.07
C ASN A 114 -14.99 -3.19 -3.34
N LEU A 115 -14.37 -2.66 -2.28
CA LEU A 115 -13.04 -2.07 -2.30
C LEU A 115 -12.12 -2.85 -1.36
N PHE A 116 -10.84 -2.94 -1.74
CA PHE A 116 -9.82 -3.52 -0.88
C PHE A 116 -8.56 -2.68 -0.90
N ILE A 117 -8.17 -2.16 0.27
CA ILE A 117 -6.93 -1.40 0.42
C ILE A 117 -5.80 -2.35 0.80
N ARG A 118 -4.74 -2.37 0.01
CA ARG A 118 -3.51 -3.07 0.36
C ARG A 118 -2.65 -2.17 1.26
N ASP A 119 -2.01 -2.78 2.26
CA ASP A 119 -1.06 -2.07 3.12
C ASP A 119 0.05 -1.38 2.29
N PRO A 120 0.20 -0.04 2.40
CA PRO A 120 1.23 0.72 1.72
C PRO A 120 2.66 0.27 2.05
N ALA A 121 2.90 -0.36 3.21
CA ALA A 121 4.23 -0.84 3.58
C ALA A 121 4.76 -1.89 2.59
N THR A 122 3.86 -2.72 2.01
CA THR A 122 4.20 -3.70 0.98
C THR A 122 4.72 -3.08 -0.32
N LYS A 123 4.45 -1.78 -0.54
CA LYS A 123 4.92 -0.98 -1.68
C LYS A 123 6.00 0.03 -1.27
N GLY A 124 6.59 -0.14 -0.10
CA GLY A 124 7.61 0.78 0.43
C GLY A 124 7.07 2.17 0.77
N LEU A 125 5.78 2.28 1.12
CA LEU A 125 5.09 3.52 1.52
C LEU A 125 5.08 4.60 0.43
N ARG A 126 5.23 4.19 -0.85
CA ARG A 126 5.24 5.11 -1.99
C ARG A 126 3.85 5.36 -2.55
N VAL A 127 2.97 4.36 -2.44
CA VAL A 127 1.62 4.38 -2.97
C VAL A 127 0.67 3.59 -2.07
N ILE A 128 -0.59 4.00 -2.05
CA ILE A 128 -1.70 3.18 -1.57
C ILE A 128 -2.34 2.51 -2.78
N GLU A 129 -2.42 1.18 -2.77
CA GLU A 129 -3.09 0.39 -3.81
C GLU A 129 -4.51 0.05 -3.34
N VAL A 130 -5.51 0.52 -4.08
CA VAL A 130 -6.92 0.20 -3.86
C VAL A 130 -7.41 -0.69 -5.00
N SER A 131 -7.85 -1.90 -4.68
CA SER A 131 -8.41 -2.85 -5.65
C SER A 131 -9.94 -2.75 -5.64
N ILE A 132 -10.52 -2.60 -6.83
CA ILE A 132 -11.97 -2.56 -7.03
C ILE A 132 -12.43 -3.97 -7.38
N LEU A 133 -13.19 -4.60 -6.48
CA LEU A 133 -13.55 -6.02 -6.56
C LEU A 133 -14.62 -6.34 -7.62
N ASP A 134 -15.34 -5.32 -8.10
CA ASP A 134 -16.39 -5.46 -9.12
C ASP A 134 -15.86 -5.42 -10.55
N GLU A 135 -14.70 -4.80 -10.77
CA GLU A 135 -14.15 -4.55 -12.10
C GLU A 135 -12.96 -5.48 -12.33
N PHE A 136 -13.23 -6.60 -13.00
CA PHE A 136 -12.16 -7.48 -13.49
C PHE A 136 -11.62 -6.91 -14.79
N VAL A 137 -10.34 -6.54 -14.80
CA VAL A 137 -9.61 -6.20 -16.02
C VAL A 137 -9.09 -7.52 -16.58
N PRO A 138 -9.53 -7.94 -17.78
CA PRO A 138 -8.90 -9.08 -18.45
C PRO A 138 -7.41 -8.78 -18.58
N GLN A 139 -6.57 -9.59 -17.93
CA GLN A 139 -5.13 -9.52 -18.15
C GLN A 139 -4.91 -9.66 -19.66
N PRO A 140 -4.14 -8.78 -20.33
CA PRO A 140 -3.68 -9.09 -21.67
C PRO A 140 -2.94 -10.42 -21.55
N GLN A 141 -3.53 -11.46 -22.16
CA GLN A 141 -2.91 -12.77 -22.23
C GLN A 141 -1.47 -12.55 -22.71
N PRO A 142 -0.45 -13.15 -22.07
CA PRO A 142 0.89 -13.10 -22.64
C PRO A 142 0.74 -13.61 -24.07
N THR A 143 0.94 -12.71 -25.03
CA THR A 143 1.02 -13.09 -26.43
C THR A 143 2.13 -14.12 -26.44
N GLN A 144 1.79 -15.39 -26.68
CA GLN A 144 2.79 -16.38 -27.01
C GLN A 144 3.58 -15.75 -28.16
N GLU A 145 4.82 -15.37 -27.88
CA GLU A 145 5.77 -14.97 -28.92
C GLU A 145 5.79 -16.12 -29.91
N SER A 146 5.07 -15.91 -31.00
CA SER A 146 5.02 -16.80 -32.14
C SER A 146 6.43 -16.81 -32.70
N SER A 147 7.09 -17.94 -32.52
CA SER A 147 8.20 -18.47 -33.32
C SER A 147 8.84 -17.43 -34.25
N CYS A 148 9.90 -16.76 -33.79
CA CYS A 148 10.86 -16.20 -34.74
C CYS A 148 11.53 -17.39 -35.43
N VAL A 149 10.94 -17.85 -36.53
CA VAL A 149 11.57 -18.77 -37.46
C VAL A 149 12.71 -17.99 -38.09
N THR A 150 13.92 -18.23 -37.60
CA THR A 150 15.16 -17.78 -38.26
C THR A 150 15.10 -18.25 -39.72
N PRO A 151 15.10 -17.36 -40.72
CA PRO A 151 15.35 -17.79 -42.09
C PRO A 151 16.82 -18.22 -42.16
N MET A 152 17.03 -19.53 -42.30
CA MET A 152 18.33 -20.11 -42.67
C MET A 152 18.76 -19.50 -44.02
N LEU A 153 19.74 -18.60 -43.99
CA LEU A 153 20.47 -18.16 -45.17
C LEU A 153 21.40 -19.29 -45.60
N THR A 154 21.00 -20.04 -46.64
CA THR A 154 21.91 -20.94 -47.35
C THR A 154 22.80 -20.14 -48.28
N PRO A 155 24.12 -20.44 -48.39
CA PRO A 155 24.98 -19.83 -49.38
C PRO A 155 24.56 -20.29 -50.78
N ARG A 156 24.44 -19.34 -51.71
CA ARG A 156 24.29 -19.60 -53.15
C ARG A 156 25.70 -19.61 -53.74
N ASN A 157 26.09 -20.76 -54.33
CA ASN A 157 27.30 -21.09 -55.10
C ASN A 157 28.42 -20.05 -55.16
#